data_AF-A0A2G8KUS6-F1
#
_entry.id   AF-A0A2G8KUS6-F1
#
_cell.length_a   1.000
_cell.length_b   1.000
_cell.length_c   1.000
_cell.angle_alpha   90.00
_cell.angle_beta   90.00
_cell.angle_gamma   90.00
#
_symmetry.space_group_name_H-M   'P 1'
#
loop_
_entity.id
_entity.type
_entity.pdbx_description
1 polymer ?
#
loop_
_entity_poly.entity_id
_entity_poly.type
_entity_poly.pdbx_seq_one_letter_code
_entity_poly.pdbx_strand_id
1 'polypeptide(L)'
;MLRMGVISHSKSPYACPLVALKKPDGSLRACCDTRKINMITEFDAEPVPDQEEIFAKLSKDCYFSKIDLSKGEGRVKPKPDKIKAIQQAERPTTKTQVRSFLGLVGYYRKFVPNFAAVAVPLTNCTKKEEPNVIRWGESQEQAFQTLKSKLASSPYFSSLTSTENLHRRI
;
A
#
# COMPACT_ATOMS: atom_id res chain seq x y z
N MET A 1 -27.47 -4.02 -3.76
CA MET A 1 -27.25 -3.81 -5.20
C MET A 1 -28.56 -3.69 -5.96
N LEU A 2 -29.48 -4.69 -5.93
CA LEU A 2 -30.81 -4.57 -6.56
C LEU A 2 -31.62 -3.35 -6.08
N ARG A 3 -31.79 -3.18 -4.76
CA ARG A 3 -32.48 -2.00 -4.17
C ARG A 3 -31.76 -0.66 -4.42
N MET A 4 -30.47 -0.68 -4.72
CA MET A 4 -29.68 0.53 -4.99
C MET A 4 -29.68 0.90 -6.49
N GLY A 5 -30.32 0.12 -7.35
CA GLY A 5 -30.32 0.33 -8.80
C GLY A 5 -28.98 0.03 -9.49
N VAL A 6 -28.00 -0.55 -8.79
CA VAL A 6 -26.66 -0.84 -9.35
C VAL A 6 -26.68 -2.08 -10.25
N ILE A 7 -27.60 -3.02 -10.01
CA ILE A 7 -27.79 -4.23 -10.82
C ILE A 7 -29.27 -4.47 -11.08
N SER A 8 -29.59 -5.21 -12.14
CA SER A 8 -30.94 -5.67 -12.49
C SER A 8 -30.95 -7.18 -12.78
N HIS A 9 -32.14 -7.78 -12.81
CA HIS A 9 -32.28 -9.14 -13.35
C HIS A 9 -31.93 -9.15 -14.84
N SER A 10 -31.23 -10.19 -15.29
CA SER A 10 -30.75 -10.33 -16.66
C SER A 10 -31.05 -11.73 -17.21
N LYS A 11 -31.26 -11.83 -18.52
CA LYS A 11 -31.39 -13.08 -19.29
C LYS A 11 -30.22 -13.27 -20.26
N SER A 12 -29.08 -12.63 -19.97
CA SER A 12 -27.88 -12.74 -20.80
C SER A 12 -27.45 -14.21 -20.97
N PRO A 13 -26.99 -14.61 -22.17
CA PRO A 13 -26.38 -15.93 -22.36
C PRO A 13 -25.01 -16.05 -21.67
N TYR A 14 -24.44 -14.93 -21.19
CA TYR A 14 -23.17 -14.89 -20.47
C TYR A 14 -23.40 -14.75 -18.96
N ALA A 15 -22.68 -15.58 -18.19
CA ALA A 15 -22.63 -15.49 -16.74
C ALA A 15 -21.21 -15.76 -16.24
N CYS A 16 -20.82 -15.05 -15.19
CA CYS A 16 -19.60 -15.32 -14.43
C CYS A 16 -19.99 -15.81 -13.02
N PRO A 17 -19.29 -16.81 -12.47
CA PRO A 17 -19.60 -17.29 -11.13
C PRO A 17 -19.28 -16.19 -10.10
N LEU A 18 -20.11 -16.10 -9.06
CA LEU A 18 -19.92 -15.17 -7.96
C LEU A 18 -19.14 -15.84 -6.83
N VAL A 19 -18.03 -15.23 -6.45
CA VAL A 19 -17.20 -15.65 -5.32
C VAL A 19 -17.47 -14.70 -4.14
N ALA A 20 -17.93 -15.25 -3.03
CA ALA A 20 -18.12 -14.50 -1.79
C ALA A 20 -16.83 -14.55 -0.96
N LEU A 21 -16.14 -13.42 -0.86
CA LEU A 21 -14.94 -13.28 -0.05
C LEU A 21 -15.28 -12.63 1.28
N LYS A 22 -14.90 -13.26 2.38
CA LYS A 22 -15.08 -12.67 3.71
C LYS A 22 -14.02 -11.59 3.94
N LYS A 23 -14.46 -10.37 4.22
CA LYS A 23 -13.56 -9.30 4.67
C LYS A 23 -13.16 -9.55 6.13
N PRO A 24 -12.07 -8.92 6.61
CA PRO A 24 -11.68 -8.99 8.02
C PRO A 24 -12.76 -8.52 8.99
N ASP A 25 -13.61 -7.58 8.58
CA ASP A 25 -14.75 -7.07 9.36
C ASP A 25 -15.97 -8.03 9.38
N GLY A 26 -15.84 -9.23 8.83
CA GLY A 26 -16.90 -10.24 8.75
C GLY A 26 -17.90 -10.02 7.61
N SER A 27 -17.90 -8.84 6.97
CA SER A 27 -18.78 -8.56 5.84
C SER A 27 -18.33 -9.32 4.60
N LEU A 28 -19.28 -9.68 3.74
CA LEU A 28 -18.97 -10.36 2.48
C LEU A 28 -18.67 -9.33 1.38
N ARG A 29 -17.66 -9.61 0.57
CA ARG A 29 -17.39 -8.97 -0.71
C ARG A 29 -17.78 -9.94 -1.80
N ALA A 30 -18.79 -9.57 -2.58
CA ALA A 30 -19.15 -10.28 -3.80
C ALA A 30 -18.15 -9.91 -4.90
N CYS A 31 -17.47 -10.91 -5.46
CA CYS A 31 -16.52 -10.77 -6.56
C CYS A 31 -16.98 -11.67 -7.72
N CYS A 32 -17.20 -11.10 -8.89
CA CYS A 32 -17.43 -11.89 -10.10
C CYS A 32 -16.10 -12.42 -10.64
N ASP A 33 -16.01 -13.71 -10.97
CA ASP A 33 -14.83 -14.26 -11.64
C ASP A 33 -14.90 -13.97 -13.14
N THR A 34 -14.25 -12.87 -13.53
CA THR A 34 -14.23 -12.38 -14.91
C THR A 34 -13.07 -12.97 -15.73
N ARG A 35 -12.31 -13.95 -15.24
CA ARG A 35 -11.11 -14.45 -15.96
C ARG A 35 -11.42 -14.94 -17.38
N LYS A 36 -12.53 -15.66 -17.55
CA LYS A 36 -12.97 -16.15 -18.87
C LYS A 36 -13.42 -15.01 -19.77
N ILE A 37 -14.08 -13.99 -19.22
CA ILE A 37 -14.53 -12.84 -20.00
C ILE A 37 -13.34 -11.99 -20.44
N ASN A 38 -12.35 -11.81 -19.56
CA ASN A 38 -11.14 -11.05 -19.84
C ASN A 38 -10.31 -11.64 -20.99
N MET A 39 -10.46 -12.94 -21.29
CA MET A 39 -9.78 -13.60 -22.41
C MET A 39 -10.44 -13.34 -23.77
N ILE A 40 -11.74 -13.02 -23.77
CA ILE A 40 -12.52 -12.78 -25.00
C ILE A 40 -12.77 -11.29 -25.24
N THR A 41 -12.65 -10.47 -24.21
CA THR A 41 -12.76 -9.02 -24.34
C THR A 41 -11.50 -8.47 -25.00
N GLU A 42 -11.68 -7.60 -25.98
CA GLU A 42 -10.59 -6.81 -26.54
C GLU A 42 -10.08 -5.82 -25.50
N PHE A 43 -8.76 -5.72 -25.37
CA PHE A 43 -8.13 -4.80 -24.44
C PHE A 43 -8.14 -3.39 -25.03
N ASP A 44 -9.03 -2.54 -24.52
CA ASP A 44 -9.06 -1.12 -24.84
C ASP A 44 -8.18 -0.34 -23.86
N ALA A 45 -6.93 -0.13 -24.27
CA ALA A 45 -5.93 0.54 -23.47
C ALA A 45 -6.08 2.06 -23.60
N GLU A 46 -6.85 2.69 -22.73
CA GLU A 46 -6.68 4.14 -22.55
C GLU A 46 -5.31 4.38 -21.91
N PRO A 47 -4.40 5.14 -22.57
CA PRO A 47 -3.05 5.32 -22.07
C PRO A 47 -3.10 6.14 -20.78
N VAL A 48 -2.79 5.49 -19.67
CA VAL A 48 -2.57 6.20 -18.40
C VAL A 48 -1.23 6.93 -18.54
N PRO A 49 -1.21 8.27 -18.38
CA PRO A 49 0.02 9.03 -18.56
C PRO A 49 1.08 8.57 -17.56
N ASP A 50 2.33 8.61 -17.99
CA ASP A 50 3.44 8.27 -17.12
C ASP A 50 3.64 9.34 -16.03
N GLN A 51 4.40 8.99 -15.01
CA GLN A 51 4.62 9.90 -13.89
C GLN A 51 5.31 11.20 -14.33
N GLU A 52 6.27 11.12 -15.24
CA GLU A 52 7.07 12.25 -15.71
C GLU A 52 6.22 13.22 -16.54
N GLU A 53 5.32 12.72 -17.38
CA GLU A 53 4.36 13.49 -18.16
C GLU A 53 3.37 14.23 -17.26
N ILE A 54 2.86 13.56 -16.22
CA ILE A 54 2.00 14.19 -15.20
C ILE A 54 2.76 15.32 -14.50
N PHE A 55 4.00 15.06 -14.05
CA PHE A 55 4.80 16.07 -13.35
C PHE A 55 5.24 17.23 -14.23
N ALA A 56 5.55 16.98 -15.50
CA ALA A 56 5.89 18.03 -16.47
C ALA A 56 4.70 18.96 -16.71
N LYS A 57 3.48 18.43 -16.86
CA LYS A 57 2.26 19.24 -16.98
C LYS A 57 2.01 20.08 -15.73
N LEU A 58 2.24 19.52 -14.54
CA LEU A 58 2.07 20.20 -13.26
C LEU A 58 3.14 21.29 -13.02
N SER A 59 4.36 21.14 -13.54
CA SER A 59 5.51 22.03 -13.25
C SER A 59 5.32 23.53 -13.54
N LYS A 60 4.30 23.90 -14.33
CA LYS A 60 4.01 25.30 -14.70
C LYS A 60 3.15 26.03 -13.67
N ASP A 61 2.54 25.30 -12.75
CA ASP A 61 1.65 25.87 -11.74
C ASP A 61 2.38 26.12 -10.42
N CYS A 62 1.99 27.18 -9.73
CA CYS A 62 2.56 27.52 -8.42
C CYS A 62 1.75 26.95 -7.25
N TYR A 63 0.56 26.38 -7.54
CA TYR A 63 -0.36 25.86 -6.53
C TYR A 63 -0.99 24.55 -6.99
N PHE A 64 -0.96 23.54 -6.12
CA PHE A 64 -1.49 22.21 -6.40
C PHE A 64 -2.53 21.82 -5.36
N SER A 65 -3.61 21.18 -5.80
CA SER A 65 -4.61 20.57 -4.93
C SER A 65 -4.87 19.14 -5.36
N LYS A 66 -4.87 18.22 -4.40
CA LYS A 66 -5.12 16.80 -4.66
C LYS A 66 -6.49 16.41 -4.14
N ILE A 67 -7.34 15.91 -5.02
CA ILE A 67 -8.65 15.37 -4.67
C ILE A 67 -8.56 13.85 -4.70
N ASP A 68 -8.69 13.22 -3.54
CA ASP A 68 -8.70 11.76 -3.40
C ASP A 68 -10.15 11.28 -3.29
N LEU A 69 -10.63 10.61 -4.34
CA LEU A 69 -11.99 10.07 -4.43
C LEU A 69 -12.12 8.67 -3.84
N SER A 70 -11.21 8.27 -2.95
CA SER A 70 -11.20 6.91 -2.42
C SER A 70 -12.44 6.56 -1.60
N LYS A 71 -13.09 7.55 -0.96
CA LYS A 71 -14.46 7.56 -0.40
C LYS A 71 -14.86 9.02 -0.13
N GLY A 72 -16.14 9.38 -0.14
CA GLY A 72 -16.57 10.54 0.65
C GLY A 72 -15.98 10.46 2.07
N GLU A 73 -15.40 11.57 2.54
CA GLU A 73 -14.76 11.80 3.85
C GLU A 73 -13.30 11.31 4.07
N GLY A 74 -12.35 11.82 3.28
CA GLY A 74 -11.31 12.75 3.79
C GLY A 74 -10.18 12.30 4.76
N ARG A 75 -10.01 11.02 5.15
CA ARG A 75 -8.84 10.60 5.98
C ARG A 75 -8.29 9.21 5.60
N VAL A 76 -7.13 9.16 4.94
CA VAL A 76 -6.43 7.90 4.62
C VAL A 76 -5.62 7.43 5.83
N LYS A 77 -6.16 6.44 6.57
CA LYS A 77 -5.45 5.75 7.66
C LYS A 77 -5.02 4.35 7.21
N PRO A 78 -3.87 3.84 7.67
CA PRO A 78 -3.59 2.41 7.62
C PRO A 78 -4.77 1.65 8.24
N LYS A 79 -5.21 0.57 7.59
CA LYS A 79 -6.26 -0.27 8.19
C LYS A 79 -5.74 -0.85 9.51
N PRO A 80 -6.51 -0.77 10.60
CA PRO A 80 -6.06 -1.25 11.91
C PRO A 80 -5.67 -2.73 11.88
N ASP A 81 -6.35 -3.55 11.07
CA ASP A 81 -6.04 -4.97 10.90
C ASP A 81 -4.63 -5.21 10.36
N LYS A 82 -4.16 -4.36 9.44
CA LYS A 82 -2.83 -4.47 8.85
C LYS A 82 -1.75 -4.00 9.81
N ILE A 83 -2.03 -2.99 10.64
CA ILE A 83 -1.13 -2.56 11.72
C ILE A 83 -1.02 -3.65 12.79
N LYS A 84 -2.14 -4.25 13.20
CA LYS A 84 -2.15 -5.39 14.15
C LYS A 84 -1.32 -6.56 13.63
N ALA A 85 -1.47 -6.91 12.34
CA ALA A 85 -0.66 -7.96 11.72
C ALA A 85 0.85 -7.65 11.75
N ILE A 86 1.24 -6.37 11.58
CA ILE A 86 2.64 -5.95 11.69
C ILE A 86 3.12 -6.02 13.14
N GLN A 87 2.31 -5.64 14.12
CA GLN A 87 2.66 -5.73 15.55
C GLN A 87 2.82 -7.19 16.01
N GLN A 88 1.97 -8.09 15.51
CA GLN A 88 1.98 -9.52 15.82
C GLN A 88 2.97 -10.31 14.95
N ALA A 89 3.63 -9.68 13.98
CA ALA A 89 4.60 -10.34 13.13
C ALA A 89 5.72 -10.95 13.98
N GLU A 90 5.93 -12.26 13.82
CA GLU A 90 7.00 -13.01 14.46
C GLU A 90 8.36 -12.66 13.85
N ARG A 91 9.43 -12.94 14.61
CA ARG A 91 10.80 -12.74 14.15
C ARG A 91 11.06 -13.62 12.92
N PRO A 92 11.41 -13.03 11.77
CA PRO A 92 11.68 -13.81 10.57
C PRO A 92 13.03 -14.54 10.68
N THR A 93 13.03 -15.83 10.40
CA THR A 93 14.20 -16.72 10.44
C THR A 93 14.82 -16.95 9.06
N THR A 94 14.06 -16.66 8.00
CA THR A 94 14.45 -16.89 6.61
C THR A 94 14.40 -15.62 5.76
N LYS A 95 15.21 -15.59 4.69
CA LYS A 95 15.18 -14.52 3.67
C LYS A 95 13.80 -14.23 3.11
N THR A 96 13.00 -15.27 2.87
CA THR A 96 11.64 -15.14 2.33
C THR A 96 10.74 -14.40 3.31
N GLN A 97 10.83 -14.73 4.61
CA GLN A 97 10.05 -14.05 5.64
C GLN A 97 10.49 -12.58 5.80
N VAL A 98 11.80 -12.28 5.73
CA VAL A 98 12.28 -10.89 5.76
C VAL A 98 11.81 -10.10 4.54
N ARG A 99 11.85 -10.67 3.33
CA ARG A 99 11.31 -10.01 2.12
C ARG A 99 9.82 -9.75 2.23
N SER A 100 9.05 -10.72 2.74
CA SER A 100 7.62 -10.57 2.98
C SER A 100 7.33 -9.44 3.98
N PHE A 101 8.06 -9.40 5.10
CA PHE A 101 7.95 -8.33 6.08
C PHE A 101 8.33 -6.96 5.51
N LEU A 102 9.46 -6.85 4.80
CA LEU A 102 9.90 -5.61 4.16
C LEU A 102 8.91 -5.12 3.10
N GLY A 103 8.28 -6.02 2.34
CA GLY A 103 7.22 -5.66 1.40
C GLY A 103 5.99 -5.08 2.10
N LEU A 104 5.56 -5.71 3.20
CA LEU A 104 4.41 -5.27 3.99
C LEU A 104 4.67 -3.90 4.64
N VAL A 105 5.81 -3.73 5.29
CA VAL A 105 6.19 -2.47 5.96
C VAL A 105 6.54 -1.39 4.93
N GLY A 106 7.11 -1.77 3.79
CA GLY A 106 7.44 -0.89 2.66
C GLY A 106 6.21 -0.20 2.06
N TYR A 107 5.05 -0.87 2.04
CA TYR A 107 3.77 -0.24 1.67
C TYR A 107 3.41 0.95 2.59
N TYR A 108 3.80 0.87 3.86
CA TYR A 108 3.59 1.89 4.88
C TYR A 108 4.81 2.81 5.10
N ARG A 109 5.83 2.76 4.24
CA ARG A 109 7.05 3.59 4.38
C ARG A 109 6.76 5.08 4.57
N LYS A 110 5.66 5.58 3.99
CA LYS A 110 5.20 6.98 4.08
C LYS A 110 4.79 7.43 5.50
N PHE A 111 4.57 6.48 6.41
CA PHE A 111 4.21 6.76 7.80
C PHE A 111 5.41 6.61 8.76
N VAL A 112 6.57 6.21 8.24
CA VAL A 112 7.77 5.91 9.02
C VAL A 112 8.89 6.89 8.61
N PRO A 113 9.19 7.89 9.45
CA PRO A 113 10.31 8.80 9.21
C PRO A 113 11.63 8.02 9.13
N ASN A 114 12.44 8.34 8.12
CA ASN A 114 13.72 7.69 7.84
C ASN A 114 13.62 6.17 7.63
N PHE A 115 12.52 5.69 7.02
CA PHE A 115 12.29 4.27 6.75
C PHE A 115 13.50 3.58 6.12
N ALA A 116 14.10 4.19 5.08
CA ALA A 116 15.23 3.61 4.36
C ALA A 116 16.39 3.29 5.30
N ALA A 117 16.77 4.23 6.19
CA ALA A 117 17.86 4.06 7.15
C ALA A 117 17.56 2.95 8.17
N VAL A 118 16.34 2.88 8.69
CA VAL A 118 15.93 1.84 9.64
C VAL A 118 15.87 0.46 8.99
N ALA A 119 15.48 0.39 7.71
CA ALA A 119 15.34 -0.87 6.99
C ALA A 119 16.68 -1.47 6.50
N VAL A 120 17.78 -0.69 6.47
CA VAL A 120 19.10 -1.14 5.95
C VAL A 120 19.56 -2.48 6.52
N PRO A 121 19.52 -2.72 7.86
CA PRO A 121 19.99 -4.00 8.41
C PRO A 121 19.18 -5.18 7.89
N LEU A 122 17.88 -4.99 7.63
CA LEU A 122 16.97 -6.02 7.12
C LEU A 122 17.11 -6.21 5.61
N THR A 123 17.26 -5.13 4.82
CA THR A 123 17.49 -5.23 3.38
C THR A 123 18.83 -5.89 3.06
N ASN A 124 19.86 -5.64 3.86
CA ASN A 124 21.15 -6.33 3.73
C ASN A 124 21.00 -7.86 3.86
N CYS A 125 20.18 -8.35 4.79
CA CYS A 125 19.91 -9.79 4.92
C CYS A 125 19.19 -10.40 3.71
N THR A 126 18.58 -9.59 2.84
CA THR A 126 17.87 -10.08 1.64
C THR A 126 18.72 -10.12 0.37
N LYS A 127 19.97 -9.66 0.43
CA LYS A 127 20.92 -9.66 -0.69
C LYS A 127 21.22 -11.08 -1.18
N LYS A 128 21.63 -11.22 -2.44
CA LYS A 128 21.78 -12.54 -3.10
C LYS A 128 22.90 -13.36 -2.44
N GLU A 129 23.92 -12.69 -1.94
CA GLU A 129 25.17 -13.24 -1.40
C GLU A 129 25.01 -13.86 0.01
N GLU A 130 23.96 -13.46 0.76
CA GLU A 130 23.73 -13.95 2.12
C GLU A 130 23.18 -15.39 2.16
N PRO A 131 23.24 -16.11 3.29
CA PRO A 131 22.60 -17.43 3.44
C PRO A 131 21.07 -17.33 3.57
N ASN A 132 20.33 -18.39 3.18
CA ASN A 132 18.86 -18.42 3.29
C ASN A 132 18.34 -18.37 4.73
N VAL A 133 19.11 -18.93 5.66
CA VAL A 133 18.91 -18.79 7.11
C VAL A 133 19.67 -17.55 7.57
N ILE A 134 18.97 -16.62 8.20
CA ILE A 134 19.53 -15.32 8.53
C ILE A 134 20.25 -15.38 9.88
N ARG A 135 21.51 -14.91 9.90
CA ARG A 135 22.19 -14.57 11.15
C ARG A 135 21.60 -13.27 11.67
N TRP A 136 20.86 -13.37 12.76
CA TRP A 136 20.09 -12.26 13.30
C TRP A 136 20.77 -11.72 14.55
N GLY A 137 21.37 -10.54 14.42
CA GLY A 137 22.03 -9.82 15.50
C GLY A 137 21.18 -8.68 16.05
N GLU A 138 21.79 -7.87 16.91
CA GLU A 138 21.14 -6.75 17.60
C GLU A 138 20.66 -5.67 16.63
N SER A 139 21.41 -5.40 15.55
CA SER A 139 21.04 -4.38 14.56
C SER A 139 19.79 -4.75 13.77
N GLN A 140 19.60 -6.03 13.44
CA GLN A 140 18.37 -6.52 12.80
C GLN A 140 17.19 -6.50 13.76
N GLU A 141 17.39 -6.89 15.02
CA GLU A 141 16.35 -6.84 16.05
C GLU A 141 15.89 -5.41 16.31
N GLN A 142 16.84 -4.49 16.46
CA GLN A 142 16.57 -3.07 16.67
C GLN A 142 15.80 -2.48 15.49
N ALA A 143 16.21 -2.78 14.24
CA ALA A 143 15.49 -2.36 13.05
C ALA A 143 14.06 -2.91 13.01
N PHE A 144 13.88 -4.20 13.30
CA PHE A 144 12.59 -4.87 13.31
C PHE A 144 11.64 -4.26 14.33
N GLN A 145 12.08 -4.09 15.58
CA GLN A 145 11.26 -3.49 16.64
C GLN A 145 10.97 -2.01 16.38
N THR A 146 11.94 -1.26 15.85
CA THR A 146 11.74 0.16 15.49
C THR A 146 10.68 0.32 14.40
N LEU A 147 10.64 -0.57 13.41
CA LEU A 147 9.60 -0.54 12.37
C LEU A 147 8.21 -0.89 12.93
N LYS A 148 8.13 -1.87 13.83
CA LYS A 148 6.87 -2.23 14.51
C LYS A 148 6.35 -1.10 15.38
N SER A 149 7.22 -0.46 16.17
CA SER A 149 6.84 0.63 17.07
C SER A 149 6.43 1.90 16.31
N LYS A 150 7.20 2.32 15.30
CA LYS A 150 6.88 3.52 14.50
C LYS A 150 5.56 3.39 13.74
N LEU A 151 5.23 2.20 13.24
CA LEU A 151 3.93 1.96 12.59
C LEU A 151 2.77 1.83 13.57
N ALA A 152 3.05 1.49 14.83
CA ALA A 152 2.06 1.46 15.90
C ALA A 152 1.73 2.87 16.42
N SER A 153 2.74 3.74 16.52
CA SER A 153 2.62 5.05 17.15
C SER A 153 2.25 6.17 16.18
N SER A 154 2.47 5.99 14.86
CA SER A 154 2.20 7.02 13.84
C SER A 154 0.70 7.09 13.53
N PRO A 155 -0.06 8.05 14.10
CA PRO A 155 -1.50 7.97 14.07
C PRO A 155 -2.10 8.65 12.83
N TYR A 156 -1.32 9.46 12.10
CA TYR A 156 -1.79 10.22 10.94
C TYR A 156 -0.63 10.48 9.96
N PHE A 157 -0.92 10.41 8.66
CA PHE A 157 -0.10 11.08 7.65
C PHE A 157 -0.39 12.58 7.77
N SER A 158 0.40 13.32 8.53
CA SER A 158 0.45 14.77 8.40
C SER A 158 1.30 15.08 7.17
N SER A 159 0.66 15.15 6.00
CA SER A 159 1.16 16.06 4.97
C SER A 159 1.05 17.44 5.61
N LEU A 160 2.17 17.93 6.14
CA LEU A 160 2.52 19.32 6.48
C LEU A 160 3.52 19.33 7.66
N THR A 161 4.81 19.41 7.34
CA THR A 161 5.77 20.14 8.18
C THR A 161 6.68 20.97 7.26
N SER A 162 6.27 22.23 7.10
CA SER A 162 7.03 23.46 6.94
C SER A 162 8.53 23.37 6.57
N THR A 163 8.92 24.04 5.48
CA THR A 163 10.09 24.90 5.54
C THR A 163 9.64 26.35 5.36
N GLU A 164 9.22 26.95 6.47
CA GLU A 164 9.83 28.19 6.93
C GLU A 164 11.36 28.07 6.80
N ASN A 165 11.89 28.39 5.63
CA ASN A 165 13.17 29.05 5.51
C ASN A 165 12.96 30.18 4.53
N LEU A 166 12.50 31.28 5.11
CA LEU A 166 12.60 32.62 4.59
C LEU A 166 14.06 32.88 4.18
N HIS A 167 14.42 32.55 2.94
CA HIS A 167 15.45 33.31 2.25
C HIS A 167 14.73 34.31 1.36
N ARG A 168 14.42 35.46 1.99
CA ARG A 168 14.42 36.74 1.29
C ARG A 168 15.70 36.79 0.44
N ARG A 169 15.57 36.68 -0.87
CA ARG A 169 16.46 37.38 -1.79
C ARG A 169 15.61 37.94 -2.92
N ILE A 170 15.71 39.27 -2.95
CA ILE A 170 15.43 40.25 -4.01
C ILE A 170 15.59 39.63 -5.39
#